data_AF-A0A401ZJW6-F1
#
_entry.id   AF-A0A401ZJW6-F1
#
_cell.length_a   1.000
_cell.length_b   1.000
_cell.length_c   1.000
_cell.angle_alpha   90.00
_cell.angle_beta   90.00
_cell.angle_gamma   90.00
#
_symmetry.space_group_name_H-M   'P 1'
#
loop_
_entity.id
_entity.type
_entity.pdbx_description
1 polymer ?
#
loop_
_entity_poly.entity_id
_entity_poly.type
_entity_poly.pdbx_seq_one_letter_code
_entity_poly.pdbx_strand_id
1 'polypeptide(L)'
;MDLKPCDAWAEKLAAGHNATLSNRELAELKTHVASCEACAAAQARYAIEAHQAPDVAVNGALPAPAAPGPPRVDRGQLLSQKAMWARRKARRVHRILEVVACIGVFGCVLLVALALLFPSASSPVTHPGAQPTRIPGVPGAIPADGFTVVGDPTISAQQINAILAYYHSPAAGKGQVIYDLGVRYHIDPVVALAFFHHESSFGRAGEASHTHSPGNLRCIPDHPCVDKQRGGYAQFASWEDGFDAWYKLIHDLYVGQWKLTTVNQIISRYAPVKNPRDAAHRNYVTFINRDIALWRSGKIAL
;
A
#
# COMPACT_ATOMS: atom_id res chain seq x y z
N MET A 1 2.02 22.52 33.24
CA MET A 1 2.21 21.06 33.34
C MET A 1 1.71 20.48 32.04
N ASP A 2 2.55 19.73 31.31
CA ASP A 2 2.17 19.18 30.01
C ASP A 2 1.28 17.94 30.26
N LEU A 3 -0.03 18.09 30.09
CA LEU A 3 -1.00 17.05 30.37
C LEU A 3 -0.94 16.00 29.25
N LYS A 4 -0.31 14.86 29.53
CA LYS A 4 -0.18 13.74 28.60
C LYS A 4 -1.52 12.98 28.50
N PRO A 5 -2.04 12.69 27.29
CA PRO A 5 -3.25 11.89 27.14
C PRO A 5 -3.01 10.45 27.61
N CYS A 6 -4.10 9.76 27.97
CA CYS A 6 -4.04 8.35 28.36
C CYS A 6 -3.54 7.48 27.20
N ASP A 7 -2.60 6.56 27.46
CA ASP A 7 -1.95 5.77 26.41
C ASP A 7 -2.96 4.94 25.58
N ALA A 8 -4.06 4.48 26.18
CA ALA A 8 -5.13 3.74 25.51
C ALA A 8 -5.92 4.57 24.46
N TRP A 9 -5.90 5.90 24.57
CA TRP A 9 -6.61 6.82 23.68
C TRP A 9 -5.67 7.75 22.92
N ALA A 10 -4.39 7.77 23.26
CA ALA A 10 -3.39 8.62 22.64
C ALA A 10 -3.32 8.43 21.13
N GLU A 11 -3.39 7.18 20.64
CA GLU A 11 -3.41 6.88 19.21
C GLU A 11 -4.69 7.36 18.51
N LYS A 12 -5.85 7.16 19.15
CA LYS A 12 -7.16 7.60 18.63
C LYS A 12 -7.33 9.12 18.65
N LEU A 13 -6.68 9.81 19.60
CA LEU A 13 -6.64 11.27 19.69
C LEU A 13 -5.62 11.86 18.71
N ALA A 14 -4.43 11.27 18.59
CA ALA A 14 -3.36 11.72 17.70
C ALA A 14 -3.69 11.52 16.21
N ALA A 15 -4.60 10.60 15.89
CA ALA A 15 -5.05 10.34 14.52
C ALA A 15 -5.74 11.53 13.85
N GLY A 16 -6.13 12.60 14.58
CA GLY A 16 -6.65 13.84 13.99
C GLY A 16 -7.95 13.70 13.17
N HIS A 17 -8.57 12.52 13.14
CA HIS A 17 -9.68 12.23 12.24
C HIS A 17 -10.83 11.56 13.01
N ASN A 18 -11.71 12.37 13.62
CA ASN A 18 -13.01 11.88 14.11
C ASN A 18 -13.82 11.15 13.02
N ALA A 19 -13.48 11.37 11.74
CA ALA A 19 -14.09 10.73 10.57
C ALA A 19 -13.59 9.30 10.27
N THR A 20 -12.52 8.81 10.91
CA THR A 20 -11.99 7.44 10.72
C THR A 20 -12.38 6.46 11.81
N LEU A 21 -13.01 6.94 12.88
CA LEU A 21 -13.53 6.12 13.96
C LEU A 21 -14.89 5.53 13.55
N SER A 22 -15.14 4.26 13.87
CA SER A 22 -16.50 3.72 13.77
C SER A 22 -17.45 4.50 14.68
N ASN A 23 -18.75 4.49 14.40
CA ASN A 23 -19.74 5.20 15.23
C ASN A 23 -19.66 4.82 16.72
N ARG A 24 -19.32 3.56 17.01
CA ARG A 24 -19.11 3.07 18.37
C ARG A 24 -17.85 3.66 19.00
N GLU A 25 -16.72 3.62 18.30
CA GLU A 25 -15.46 4.16 18.81
C GLU A 25 -15.51 5.68 18.97
N LEU A 26 -16.24 6.37 18.10
CA LEU A 26 -16.47 7.80 18.23
C LEU A 26 -17.32 8.12 19.46
N ALA A 27 -18.33 7.29 19.78
CA ALA A 27 -19.12 7.44 20.99
C ALA A 27 -18.27 7.17 22.25
N GLU A 28 -17.48 6.09 22.25
CA GLU A 28 -16.58 5.74 23.35
C GLU A 28 -15.50 6.82 23.57
N LEU A 29 -14.92 7.37 22.49
CA LEU A 29 -13.97 8.48 22.56
C LEU A 29 -14.63 9.73 23.15
N LYS A 30 -15.84 10.09 22.69
CA LYS A 30 -16.58 11.26 23.21
C LYS A 30 -16.88 11.11 24.70
N THR A 31 -17.33 9.93 25.13
CA THR A 31 -17.58 9.63 26.55
C THR A 31 -16.29 9.73 27.37
N HIS A 32 -15.18 9.19 26.87
CA HIS A 32 -13.90 9.24 27.57
C HIS A 32 -13.37 10.68 27.69
N VAL A 33 -13.34 11.43 26.59
CA VAL A 33 -12.86 12.83 26.59
C VAL A 33 -13.66 13.71 27.54
N ALA A 34 -14.97 13.50 27.66
CA ALA A 34 -15.80 14.23 28.61
C ALA A 34 -15.41 14.01 30.09
N SER A 35 -14.71 12.91 30.39
CA SER A 35 -14.28 12.53 31.75
C SER A 35 -12.79 12.72 32.02
N CYS A 36 -11.98 13.07 31.02
CA CYS A 36 -10.52 13.13 31.14
C CYS A 36 -9.97 14.47 30.63
N GLU A 37 -9.58 15.34 31.57
CA GLU A 37 -9.09 16.69 31.29
C GLU A 37 -7.84 16.69 30.38
N ALA A 38 -6.92 15.74 30.57
CA ALA A 38 -5.73 15.61 29.73
C ALA A 38 -6.07 15.22 28.27
N CYS A 39 -7.02 14.31 28.08
CA CYS A 39 -7.49 13.91 26.75
C CYS A 39 -8.35 15.00 26.09
N ALA A 40 -9.11 15.78 26.87
CA ALA A 40 -9.85 16.94 26.38
C ALA A 40 -8.91 18.06 25.92
N ALA A 41 -7.86 18.35 26.69
CA ALA A 41 -6.83 19.31 26.31
C ALA A 41 -6.09 18.84 25.04
N ALA A 42 -5.78 17.55 24.92
CA ALA A 42 -5.17 17.00 23.71
C ALA A 42 -6.10 17.12 22.49
N GLN A 43 -7.38 16.77 22.61
CA GLN A 43 -8.35 16.89 21.52
C GLN A 43 -8.55 18.34 21.08
N ALA A 44 -8.64 19.28 22.02
CA ALA A 44 -8.78 20.71 21.73
C ALA A 44 -7.56 21.27 20.98
N ARG A 45 -6.35 20.85 21.37
CA ARG A 45 -5.11 21.21 20.65
C ARG A 45 -5.12 20.69 19.21
N TYR A 46 -5.47 19.43 19.01
CA TYR A 46 -5.58 18.85 17.66
C TYR A 46 -6.68 19.53 16.82
N ALA A 47 -7.80 19.93 17.42
CA ALA A 47 -8.85 20.67 16.72
C ALA A 47 -8.40 22.08 16.30
N ILE A 48 -7.66 22.79 17.15
CA ILE A 48 -7.06 24.10 16.81
C ILE A 48 -6.03 23.93 15.69
N GLU A 49 -5.19 22.90 15.75
CA GLU A 49 -4.21 22.57 14.69
C GLU A 49 -4.91 22.19 13.37
N ALA A 50 -6.03 21.48 13.43
CA ALA A 50 -6.84 21.12 12.24
C ALA A 50 -7.58 22.32 11.64
N HIS A 51 -8.02 23.29 12.44
CA HIS A 51 -8.66 24.52 11.97
C HIS A 51 -7.66 25.63 11.55
N GLN A 52 -6.41 25.54 11.99
CA GLN A 52 -5.31 26.43 11.55
C GLN A 52 -4.55 25.89 10.33
N ALA A 53 -4.84 24.67 9.88
CA ALA A 53 -4.42 24.20 8.57
C ALA A 53 -5.18 25.00 7.50
N PRO A 54 -4.50 25.82 6.67
CA PRO A 54 -5.20 26.49 5.59
C PRO A 54 -5.74 25.43 4.62
N ASP A 55 -6.99 25.59 4.18
CA ASP A 55 -7.52 24.99 2.96
C ASP A 55 -6.66 25.48 1.78
N VAL A 56 -5.52 24.84 1.54
CA VAL A 56 -4.64 25.20 0.44
C VAL A 56 -5.18 24.52 -0.81
N ALA A 57 -6.10 25.23 -1.47
CA ALA A 57 -6.15 25.24 -2.93
C ALA A 57 -4.72 25.49 -3.44
N VAL A 58 -4.11 24.48 -4.06
CA VAL A 58 -2.78 24.62 -4.66
C VAL A 58 -2.93 25.36 -5.98
N ASN A 59 -2.98 26.69 -5.90
CA ASN A 59 -2.66 27.56 -7.02
C ASN A 59 -1.15 27.45 -7.29
N GLY A 60 -0.82 26.59 -8.24
CA GLY A 60 0.54 26.36 -8.75
C GLY A 60 0.49 25.86 -10.19
N ALA A 61 -0.36 26.48 -11.02
CA ALA A 61 -0.31 26.31 -12.46
C ALA A 61 0.90 27.12 -12.98
N LEU A 62 1.93 26.42 -13.46
CA LEU A 62 2.80 26.98 -14.50
C LEU A 62 1.92 27.28 -15.72
N PRO A 63 2.14 28.38 -16.45
CA PRO A 63 1.38 28.67 -17.66
C PRO A 63 1.58 27.51 -18.65
N ALA A 64 0.47 26.86 -18.99
CA ALA A 64 0.44 25.85 -20.03
C ALA A 64 0.86 26.48 -21.36
N PRO A 65 1.75 25.85 -22.17
CA PRO A 65 1.85 26.23 -23.57
C PRO A 65 0.48 26.03 -24.22
N ALA A 66 0.06 26.99 -25.04
CA ALA A 66 -1.22 26.97 -25.73
C ALA A 66 -1.42 25.62 -26.43
N ALA A 67 -2.45 24.88 -25.99
CA ALA A 67 -2.82 23.62 -26.60
C ALA A 67 -3.29 23.87 -28.05
N PRO A 68 -2.84 23.09 -29.05
CA PRO A 68 -3.54 23.04 -30.32
C PRO A 68 -4.98 22.58 -30.07
N GLY A 69 -5.94 23.22 -30.75
CA GLY A 69 -7.36 22.92 -30.61
C GLY A 69 -7.67 21.43 -30.79
N PRO A 70 -8.76 20.93 -30.19
CA PRO A 70 -9.08 19.51 -30.24
C PRO A 70 -9.21 19.06 -31.70
N PRO A 71 -8.62 17.93 -32.11
CA PRO A 71 -8.90 17.37 -33.41
C PRO A 71 -10.39 17.10 -33.49
N ARG A 72 -11.01 17.51 -34.60
CA ARG A 72 -12.41 17.27 -34.89
C ARG A 72 -12.61 15.76 -34.99
N VAL A 73 -13.06 15.13 -33.90
CA VAL A 73 -13.31 13.69 -33.87
C VAL A 73 -14.58 13.44 -34.67
N ASP A 74 -14.41 12.84 -35.84
CA ASP A 74 -15.51 12.42 -36.69
C ASP A 74 -16.33 11.35 -35.96
N ARG A 75 -17.64 11.60 -35.81
CA ARG A 75 -18.58 10.73 -35.11
C ARG A 75 -18.64 9.33 -35.75
N GLY A 76 -18.26 9.21 -37.03
CA GLY A 76 -18.09 7.94 -37.73
C GLY A 76 -16.90 7.10 -37.24
N GLN A 77 -15.83 7.71 -36.74
CA GLN A 77 -14.62 7.02 -36.27
C GLN A 77 -14.82 6.36 -34.90
N LEU A 78 -15.62 6.97 -34.01
CA LEU A 78 -15.94 6.42 -32.68
C LEU A 78 -16.81 5.15 -32.76
N LEU A 79 -17.77 5.12 -33.71
CA LEU A 79 -18.61 3.95 -33.95
C LEU A 79 -17.80 2.80 -34.55
N SER A 80 -16.82 3.11 -35.42
CA SER A 80 -15.88 2.14 -35.99
C SER A 80 -14.92 1.54 -34.93
N GLN A 81 -14.43 2.35 -33.99
CA GLN A 81 -13.57 1.86 -32.90
C GLN A 81 -14.28 0.94 -31.91
N LYS A 82 -15.53 1.26 -31.51
CA LYS A 82 -16.34 0.37 -30.65
C LYS A 82 -16.65 -0.97 -31.33
N ALA A 83 -16.98 -0.94 -32.63
CA ALA A 83 -17.19 -2.15 -33.43
C ALA A 83 -15.91 -2.98 -33.59
N MET A 84 -14.75 -2.34 -33.76
CA MET A 84 -13.45 -3.03 -33.79
C MET A 84 -13.06 -3.63 -32.43
N TRP A 85 -13.38 -2.97 -31.31
CA TRP A 85 -13.10 -3.48 -29.96
C TRP A 85 -13.94 -4.72 -29.63
N ALA A 86 -15.22 -4.72 -30.00
CA ALA A 86 -16.10 -5.89 -29.89
C ALA A 86 -15.61 -7.06 -30.75
N ARG A 87 -15.20 -6.81 -32.00
CA ARG A 87 -14.64 -7.84 -32.91
C ARG A 87 -13.28 -8.39 -32.42
N ARG A 88 -12.43 -7.58 -31.78
CA ARG A 88 -11.15 -8.03 -31.19
C ARG A 88 -11.37 -8.84 -29.91
N LYS A 89 -12.34 -8.47 -29.06
CA LYS A 89 -12.73 -9.23 -27.85
C LYS A 89 -13.28 -10.61 -28.20
N ALA A 90 -14.16 -10.71 -29.19
CA ALA A 90 -14.71 -11.98 -29.67
C ALA A 90 -13.64 -12.94 -30.25
N ARG A 91 -12.70 -12.43 -31.05
CA ARG A 91 -11.61 -13.25 -31.62
C ARG A 91 -10.59 -13.72 -30.58
N ARG A 92 -10.38 -12.97 -29.49
CA ARG A 92 -9.50 -13.37 -28.38
C ARG A 92 -10.14 -14.45 -27.50
N VAL A 93 -11.46 -14.41 -27.30
CA VAL A 93 -12.20 -15.46 -26.58
C VAL A 93 -12.20 -16.78 -27.36
N HIS A 94 -12.36 -16.75 -28.69
CA HIS A 94 -12.34 -17.96 -29.52
C HIS A 94 -10.97 -18.67 -29.53
N ARG A 95 -9.85 -17.90 -29.58
CA ARG A 95 -8.49 -18.48 -29.50
C ARG A 95 -8.15 -19.04 -28.12
N ILE A 96 -8.66 -18.44 -27.03
CA ILE A 96 -8.46 -18.97 -25.67
C ILE A 96 -9.27 -20.26 -25.49
N LEU A 97 -10.47 -20.37 -26.05
CA LEU A 97 -11.30 -21.57 -25.96
C LEU A 97 -10.68 -22.77 -26.72
N GLU A 98 -10.09 -22.54 -27.89
CA GLU A 98 -9.38 -23.58 -28.67
C GLU A 98 -8.09 -24.06 -27.96
N VAL A 99 -7.31 -23.15 -27.37
CA VAL A 99 -6.08 -23.52 -26.65
C VAL A 99 -6.39 -24.27 -25.35
N VAL A 100 -7.43 -23.88 -24.60
CA VAL A 100 -7.85 -24.58 -23.38
C VAL A 100 -8.41 -25.97 -23.70
N ALA A 101 -9.14 -26.14 -24.80
CA ALA A 101 -9.63 -27.46 -25.25
C ALA A 101 -8.48 -28.40 -25.64
N CYS A 102 -7.45 -27.90 -26.34
CA CYS A 102 -6.28 -28.70 -26.72
C CYS A 102 -5.38 -29.08 -25.52
N ILE A 103 -5.20 -28.17 -24.56
CA ILE A 103 -4.41 -28.44 -23.33
C ILE A 103 -5.16 -29.41 -22.41
N GLY A 104 -6.49 -29.33 -22.32
CA GLY A 104 -7.29 -30.27 -21.52
C GLY A 104 -7.22 -31.70 -22.03
N VAL A 105 -7.30 -31.91 -23.36
CA VAL A 105 -7.25 -33.26 -23.95
C VAL A 105 -5.84 -33.85 -23.89
N PHE A 106 -4.79 -33.09 -24.22
CA PHE A 106 -3.40 -33.57 -24.12
C PHE A 106 -2.95 -33.76 -22.67
N GLY A 107 -3.38 -32.89 -21.75
CA GLY A 107 -3.08 -32.98 -20.32
C GLY A 107 -3.72 -34.22 -19.67
N CYS A 108 -4.99 -34.53 -20.00
CA CYS A 108 -5.66 -35.73 -19.49
C CYS A 108 -5.04 -37.02 -20.02
N VAL A 109 -4.63 -37.07 -21.30
CA VAL A 109 -3.97 -38.26 -21.87
C VAL A 109 -2.57 -38.47 -21.28
N LEU A 110 -1.82 -37.40 -21.02
CA LEU A 110 -0.49 -37.49 -20.40
C LEU A 110 -0.58 -37.89 -18.91
N LEU A 111 -1.58 -37.40 -18.16
CA LEU A 111 -1.78 -37.75 -16.76
C LEU A 111 -2.23 -39.20 -16.56
N VAL A 112 -3.07 -39.73 -17.47
CA VAL A 112 -3.47 -41.15 -17.43
C VAL A 112 -2.31 -42.07 -17.83
N ALA A 113 -1.46 -41.66 -18.79
CA ALA A 113 -0.27 -42.42 -19.17
C ALA A 113 0.81 -42.43 -18.06
N LEU A 114 1.00 -41.33 -17.33
CA LEU A 114 1.92 -41.29 -16.19
C LEU A 114 1.40 -42.11 -14.99
N ALA A 115 0.10 -42.16 -14.75
CA ALA A 115 -0.48 -42.92 -13.64
C ALA A 115 -0.35 -44.44 -13.78
N LEU A 116 -0.09 -44.96 -14.99
CA LEU A 116 0.04 -46.40 -15.27
C LEU A 116 1.49 -46.91 -15.22
N LEU A 117 2.48 -46.02 -15.06
CA LEU A 117 3.92 -46.38 -15.10
C LEU A 117 4.65 -46.25 -13.76
N PHE A 118 3.98 -45.78 -12.69
CA PHE A 118 4.60 -45.61 -11.38
C PHE A 118 3.79 -46.31 -10.28
N PRO A 119 4.18 -47.53 -9.83
CA PRO A 119 3.66 -48.08 -8.60
C PRO A 119 4.00 -47.13 -7.44
N SER A 120 2.99 -46.78 -6.65
CA SER A 120 3.09 -45.82 -5.55
C SER A 120 4.02 -46.34 -4.44
N ALA A 121 5.28 -45.90 -4.45
CA ALA A 121 6.16 -46.00 -3.30
C ALA A 121 5.88 -44.79 -2.38
N SER A 122 5.07 -45.00 -1.36
CA SER A 122 4.87 -44.02 -0.29
C SER A 122 6.08 -44.01 0.64
N SER A 123 7.06 -43.14 0.36
CA SER A 123 8.06 -42.79 1.35
C SER A 123 7.46 -41.75 2.32
N PRO A 124 7.63 -41.90 3.65
CA PRO A 124 7.30 -40.83 4.57
C PRO A 124 8.26 -39.65 4.32
N VAL A 125 7.71 -38.52 3.90
CA VAL A 125 8.46 -37.26 3.83
C VAL A 125 8.66 -36.80 5.27
N THR A 126 9.79 -37.17 5.85
CA THR A 126 10.36 -36.46 6.99
C THR A 126 10.74 -35.07 6.49
N HIS A 127 9.90 -34.06 6.76
CA HIS A 127 10.30 -32.66 6.56
C HIS A 127 11.50 -32.40 7.48
N PRO A 128 12.71 -32.10 6.94
CA PRO A 128 13.72 -31.48 7.76
C PRO A 128 13.12 -30.17 8.25
N GLY A 129 13.05 -29.99 9.56
CA GLY A 129 12.57 -28.76 10.16
C GLY A 129 13.24 -27.59 9.47
N ALA A 130 12.43 -26.71 8.89
CA ALA A 130 12.88 -25.42 8.42
C ALA A 130 13.49 -24.72 9.63
N GLN A 131 14.82 -24.79 9.74
CA GLN A 131 15.55 -23.97 10.67
C GLN A 131 15.19 -22.53 10.34
N PRO A 132 14.76 -21.72 11.32
CA PRO A 132 14.65 -20.29 11.10
C PRO A 132 16.02 -19.82 10.63
N THR A 133 16.10 -19.38 9.38
CA THR A 133 17.24 -18.61 8.89
C THR A 133 17.48 -17.52 9.94
N ARG A 134 18.65 -17.52 10.58
CA ARG A 134 19.02 -16.49 11.55
C ARG A 134 18.77 -15.13 10.88
N ILE A 135 17.79 -14.39 11.38
CA ILE A 135 17.62 -12.97 11.09
C ILE A 135 18.84 -12.27 11.70
N PRO A 136 19.76 -11.70 10.92
CA PRO A 136 20.78 -10.82 11.48
C PRO A 136 20.12 -9.46 11.72
N GLY A 137 19.95 -9.09 13.00
CA GLY A 137 19.51 -7.74 13.36
C GLY A 137 18.66 -7.69 14.63
N VAL A 138 19.34 -7.67 15.78
CA VAL A 138 18.84 -7.14 17.07
C VAL A 138 18.06 -5.82 16.83
N PRO A 139 17.05 -5.45 17.65
CA PRO A 139 16.40 -4.13 17.60
C PRO A 139 17.46 -3.03 17.81
N GLY A 140 17.99 -2.52 16.71
CA GLY A 140 18.86 -1.36 16.69
C GLY A 140 18.03 -0.10 16.87
N ALA A 141 18.65 0.93 17.47
CA ALA A 141 18.10 2.27 17.44
C ALA A 141 17.74 2.65 15.98
N ILE A 142 16.60 3.33 15.80
CA ILE A 142 16.19 3.85 14.50
C ILE A 142 17.34 4.73 13.97
N PRO A 143 17.89 4.46 12.77
CA PRO A 143 18.95 5.29 12.21
C PRO A 143 18.47 6.74 12.01
N ALA A 144 19.39 7.71 12.09
CA ALA A 144 19.05 9.13 11.93
C ALA A 144 18.33 9.43 10.60
N ASP A 145 18.78 8.81 9.51
CA ASP A 145 18.18 8.92 8.18
C ASP A 145 17.08 7.89 7.91
N GLY A 146 16.66 7.15 8.94
CA GLY A 146 15.71 6.05 8.85
C GLY A 146 16.32 4.78 8.28
N PHE A 147 15.52 3.72 8.22
CA PHE A 147 15.97 2.45 7.65
C PHE A 147 16.22 2.54 6.14
N THR A 148 17.13 1.71 5.63
CA THR A 148 17.26 1.48 4.18
C THR A 148 15.97 0.84 3.64
N VAL A 149 15.58 1.26 2.45
CA VAL A 149 14.45 0.72 1.69
C VAL A 149 14.92 -0.38 0.72
N VAL A 150 16.18 -0.31 0.30
CA VAL A 150 16.80 -1.30 -0.60
C VAL A 150 17.34 -2.47 0.22
N GLY A 151 17.07 -3.68 -0.23
CA GLY A 151 17.63 -4.90 0.34
C GLY A 151 16.70 -6.11 0.22
N ASP A 152 17.19 -7.24 0.70
CA ASP A 152 16.42 -8.47 0.81
C ASP A 152 15.31 -8.33 1.86
N PRO A 153 14.21 -9.11 1.75
CA PRO A 153 13.15 -9.07 2.74
C PRO A 153 13.62 -9.37 4.16
N THR A 154 13.25 -8.48 5.09
CA THR A 154 13.56 -8.66 6.53
C THR A 154 12.43 -9.31 7.32
N ILE A 155 11.26 -9.50 6.69
CA ILE A 155 10.12 -10.22 7.24
C ILE A 155 9.61 -11.26 6.25
N SER A 156 9.02 -12.35 6.75
CA SER A 156 8.49 -13.43 5.92
C SER A 156 7.10 -13.10 5.36
N ALA A 157 6.70 -13.76 4.27
CA ALA A 157 5.33 -13.70 3.73
C ALA A 157 4.25 -14.06 4.77
N GLN A 158 4.55 -15.01 5.66
CA GLN A 158 3.66 -15.41 6.76
C GLN A 158 3.48 -14.28 7.77
N GLN A 159 4.57 -13.60 8.11
CA GLN A 159 4.52 -12.45 9.01
C GLN A 159 3.76 -11.27 8.40
N ILE A 160 3.97 -10.99 7.10
CA ILE A 160 3.19 -9.99 6.35
C ILE A 160 1.69 -10.30 6.45
N ASN A 161 1.31 -11.56 6.21
CA ASN A 161 -0.08 -11.99 6.35
C ASN A 161 -0.62 -11.85 7.78
N ALA A 162 0.19 -12.18 8.79
CA ALA A 162 -0.21 -12.04 10.19
C ALA A 162 -0.47 -10.57 10.56
N ILE A 163 0.38 -9.64 10.10
CA ILE A 163 0.20 -8.19 10.28
C ILE A 163 -1.10 -7.75 9.61
N LEU A 164 -1.29 -8.05 8.32
CA LEU A 164 -2.48 -7.64 7.57
C LEU A 164 -3.78 -8.20 8.18
N ALA A 165 -3.76 -9.44 8.66
CA ALA A 165 -4.90 -10.07 9.30
C ALA A 165 -5.21 -9.43 10.67
N TYR A 166 -4.19 -9.17 11.49
CA TYR A 166 -4.32 -8.51 12.79
C TYR A 166 -5.01 -7.14 12.66
N TYR A 167 -4.63 -6.36 11.65
CA TYR A 167 -5.23 -5.05 11.38
C TYR A 167 -6.51 -5.11 10.52
N HIS A 168 -7.08 -6.28 10.28
CA HIS A 168 -8.29 -6.48 9.46
C HIS A 168 -8.21 -5.83 8.07
N SER A 169 -7.06 -5.91 7.42
CA SER A 169 -6.86 -5.35 6.09
C SER A 169 -7.67 -6.10 5.04
N PRO A 170 -8.31 -5.41 4.07
CA PRO A 170 -8.84 -6.05 2.86
C PRO A 170 -7.76 -6.71 1.99
N ALA A 171 -6.48 -6.43 2.23
CA ALA A 171 -5.35 -7.12 1.59
C ALA A 171 -4.87 -8.36 2.39
N ALA A 172 -5.58 -8.78 3.45
CA ALA A 172 -5.24 -10.01 4.17
C ALA A 172 -5.18 -11.22 3.21
N GLY A 173 -4.19 -12.10 3.42
CA GLY A 173 -3.92 -13.22 2.52
C GLY A 173 -2.97 -12.91 1.36
N LYS A 174 -2.61 -11.63 1.13
CA LYS A 174 -1.70 -11.21 0.05
C LYS A 174 -0.22 -11.18 0.44
N GLY A 175 0.15 -11.74 1.59
CA GLY A 175 1.51 -11.67 2.11
C GLY A 175 2.57 -12.29 1.19
N GLN A 176 2.24 -13.37 0.47
CA GLN A 176 3.17 -13.99 -0.47
C GLN A 176 3.48 -13.07 -1.66
N VAL A 177 2.46 -12.50 -2.31
CA VAL A 177 2.68 -11.60 -3.46
C VAL A 177 3.39 -10.32 -3.04
N ILE A 178 3.09 -9.77 -1.86
CA ILE A 178 3.81 -8.59 -1.34
C ILE A 178 5.29 -8.91 -1.10
N TYR A 179 5.59 -10.09 -0.56
CA TYR A 179 6.96 -10.58 -0.38
C TYR A 179 7.68 -10.76 -1.72
N ASP A 180 7.05 -11.46 -2.67
CA ASP A 180 7.62 -11.77 -3.98
C ASP A 180 7.92 -10.50 -4.79
N LEU A 181 7.06 -9.48 -4.67
CA LEU A 181 7.31 -8.15 -5.25
C LEU A 181 8.51 -7.47 -4.59
N GLY A 182 8.64 -7.55 -3.27
CA GLY A 182 9.82 -7.04 -2.56
C GLY A 182 11.11 -7.69 -3.04
N VAL A 183 11.11 -9.01 -3.23
CA VAL A 183 12.23 -9.74 -3.84
C VAL A 183 12.49 -9.26 -5.27
N ARG A 184 11.45 -9.18 -6.11
CA ARG A 184 11.57 -8.78 -7.52
C ARG A 184 12.19 -7.39 -7.70
N TYR A 185 11.80 -6.44 -6.86
CA TYR A 185 12.24 -5.05 -6.96
C TYR A 185 13.43 -4.73 -6.04
N HIS A 186 13.96 -5.70 -5.28
CA HIS A 186 14.99 -5.47 -4.26
C HIS A 186 14.63 -4.37 -3.25
N ILE A 187 13.36 -4.34 -2.86
CA ILE A 187 12.80 -3.42 -1.87
C ILE A 187 12.26 -4.24 -0.71
N ASP A 188 12.66 -3.90 0.52
CA ASP A 188 12.23 -4.64 1.69
C ASP A 188 10.70 -4.49 1.92
N PRO A 189 9.90 -5.57 1.89
CA PRO A 189 8.44 -5.51 1.98
C PRO A 189 7.91 -4.93 3.29
N VAL A 190 8.71 -4.90 4.36
CA VAL A 190 8.32 -4.21 5.60
C VAL A 190 8.07 -2.71 5.36
N VAL A 191 8.79 -2.11 4.41
CA VAL A 191 8.63 -0.69 4.06
C VAL A 191 7.31 -0.48 3.33
N ALA A 192 6.97 -1.34 2.37
CA ALA A 192 5.68 -1.28 1.68
C ALA A 192 4.50 -1.38 2.67
N LEU A 193 4.60 -2.29 3.64
CA LEU A 193 3.60 -2.40 4.71
C LEU A 193 3.50 -1.15 5.58
N ALA A 194 4.63 -0.53 5.93
CA ALA A 194 4.63 0.63 6.82
C ALA A 194 3.96 1.83 6.13
N PHE A 195 4.28 2.06 4.85
CA PHE A 195 3.57 3.05 4.04
C PHE A 195 2.09 2.71 3.95
N PHE A 196 1.72 1.46 3.66
CA PHE A 196 0.32 1.07 3.56
C PHE A 196 -0.48 1.26 4.86
N HIS A 197 0.15 0.98 6.00
CA HIS A 197 -0.43 1.26 7.30
C HIS A 197 -0.67 2.76 7.49
N HIS A 198 0.35 3.58 7.22
CA HIS A 198 0.26 5.02 7.40
C HIS A 198 -0.77 5.67 6.46
N GLU A 199 -0.76 5.27 5.19
CA GLU A 199 -1.52 5.92 4.12
C GLU A 199 -3.02 5.64 4.19
N SER A 200 -3.42 4.51 4.79
CA SER A 200 -4.81 4.06 4.70
C SER A 200 -5.26 3.09 5.80
N SER A 201 -4.46 2.96 6.88
CA SER A 201 -4.70 1.95 7.90
C SER A 201 -4.83 0.53 7.31
N PHE A 202 -3.91 0.21 6.38
CA PHE A 202 -3.92 -1.01 5.57
C PHE A 202 -5.17 -1.14 4.67
N GLY A 203 -5.57 -0.06 4.00
CA GLY A 203 -6.64 -0.07 2.99
C GLY A 203 -8.05 -0.02 3.55
N ARG A 204 -8.19 0.17 4.87
CA ARG A 204 -9.49 0.26 5.54
C ARG A 204 -10.11 1.65 5.45
N ALA A 205 -9.30 2.67 5.17
CA ALA A 205 -9.72 4.05 5.15
C ALA A 205 -9.10 4.83 4.00
N GLY A 206 -9.70 5.99 3.71
CA GLY A 206 -9.19 6.92 2.71
C GLY A 206 -9.27 6.38 1.28
N GLU A 207 -8.45 6.96 0.42
CA GLU A 207 -8.50 6.73 -1.03
C GLU A 207 -8.15 5.30 -1.43
N ALA A 208 -7.27 4.64 -0.68
CA ALA A 208 -6.87 3.26 -0.93
C ALA A 208 -8.04 2.27 -0.89
N SER A 209 -9.11 2.55 -0.13
CA SER A 209 -10.25 1.64 0.06
C SER A 209 -11.02 1.32 -1.23
N HIS A 210 -10.95 2.19 -2.24
CA HIS A 210 -11.58 1.98 -3.57
C HIS A 210 -10.59 2.08 -4.74
N THR A 211 -9.40 2.62 -4.52
CA THR A 211 -8.34 2.65 -5.55
C THR A 211 -7.43 1.43 -5.53
N HIS A 212 -7.43 0.64 -4.44
CA HIS A 212 -6.46 -0.42 -4.17
C HIS A 212 -5.00 0.05 -4.22
N SER A 213 -4.74 1.33 -3.94
CA SER A 213 -3.39 1.91 -3.96
C SER A 213 -2.78 1.92 -2.56
N PRO A 214 -1.76 1.09 -2.25
CA PRO A 214 -1.20 1.03 -0.91
C PRO A 214 -0.48 2.32 -0.50
N GLY A 215 -0.12 3.18 -1.45
CA GLY A 215 0.52 4.47 -1.18
C GLY A 215 -0.26 5.70 -1.62
N ASN A 216 -1.56 5.56 -1.95
CA ASN A 216 -2.34 6.64 -2.55
C ASN A 216 -1.64 7.30 -3.76
N LEU A 217 -1.11 6.49 -4.66
CA LEU A 217 -0.33 6.93 -5.81
C LEU A 217 -1.12 7.98 -6.62
N ARG A 218 -0.43 9.06 -6.98
CA ARG A 218 -0.96 10.06 -7.93
C ARG A 218 -1.16 9.44 -9.30
N CYS A 219 -1.91 10.11 -10.16
CA CYS A 219 -2.19 9.60 -11.50
C CYS A 219 -0.90 9.26 -12.26
N ILE A 220 -0.82 8.02 -12.72
CA ILE A 220 0.27 7.48 -13.53
C ILE A 220 -0.25 7.07 -14.91
N PRO A 221 0.62 6.97 -15.94
CA PRO A 221 0.23 6.45 -17.24
C PRO A 221 -0.43 5.07 -17.16
N ASP A 222 -1.31 4.77 -18.11
CA ASP A 222 -1.97 3.46 -18.29
C ASP A 222 -2.91 2.99 -17.17
N HIS A 223 -3.13 3.81 -16.13
CA HIS A 223 -4.12 3.55 -15.08
C HIS A 223 -5.24 4.61 -15.09
N PRO A 224 -6.49 4.24 -14.75
CA PRO A 224 -7.55 5.22 -14.55
C PRO A 224 -7.15 6.25 -13.48
N CYS A 225 -7.31 7.52 -13.82
CA CYS A 225 -7.08 8.66 -12.92
C CYS A 225 -8.42 9.13 -12.36
N VAL A 226 -8.70 8.78 -11.11
CA VAL A 226 -9.94 9.09 -10.39
C VAL A 226 -9.75 10.27 -9.44
N ASP A 227 -10.83 10.82 -8.92
CA ASP A 227 -10.81 11.91 -7.92
C ASP A 227 -9.91 13.10 -8.27
N LYS A 228 -9.95 13.52 -9.54
CA LYS A 228 -9.14 14.63 -10.08
C LYS A 228 -9.34 15.94 -9.33
N GLN A 229 -10.55 16.16 -8.82
CA GLN A 229 -10.91 17.31 -7.99
C GLN A 229 -10.19 17.31 -6.62
N ARG A 230 -9.63 16.17 -6.18
CA ARG A 230 -8.86 15.99 -4.94
C ARG A 230 -7.37 15.76 -5.20
N GLY A 231 -6.89 16.16 -6.38
CA GLY A 231 -5.50 16.02 -6.81
C GLY A 231 -5.20 14.81 -7.70
N GLY A 232 -6.18 13.93 -7.92
CA GLY A 232 -6.05 12.79 -8.82
C GLY A 232 -5.26 11.62 -8.23
N TYR A 233 -5.85 10.43 -8.32
CA TYR A 233 -5.26 9.18 -7.82
C TYR A 233 -5.36 8.09 -8.88
N ALA A 234 -4.33 7.24 -8.93
CA ALA A 234 -4.32 6.07 -9.78
C ALA A 234 -5.20 4.97 -9.17
N GLN A 235 -6.11 4.41 -9.96
CA GLN A 235 -6.93 3.27 -9.57
C GLN A 235 -6.36 1.96 -10.15
N PHE A 236 -6.34 0.94 -9.30
CA PHE A 236 -5.83 -0.39 -9.60
C PHE A 236 -6.95 -1.43 -9.54
N ALA A 237 -6.85 -2.47 -10.37
CA ALA A 237 -7.89 -3.51 -10.44
C ALA A 237 -7.86 -4.45 -9.23
N SER A 238 -6.73 -4.54 -8.53
CA SER A 238 -6.52 -5.35 -7.34
C SER A 238 -5.47 -4.73 -6.42
N TRP A 239 -5.39 -5.22 -5.17
CA TRP A 239 -4.30 -4.84 -4.25
C TRP A 239 -2.94 -5.24 -4.80
N GLU A 240 -2.85 -6.40 -5.45
CA GLU A 240 -1.62 -6.89 -6.09
C GLU A 240 -1.10 -5.91 -7.16
N ASP A 241 -1.98 -5.41 -8.02
CA ASP A 241 -1.62 -4.41 -9.04
C ASP A 241 -1.14 -3.10 -8.39
N GLY A 242 -1.79 -2.68 -7.30
CA GLY A 242 -1.40 -1.49 -6.55
C GLY A 242 -0.05 -1.63 -5.85
N PHE A 243 0.23 -2.80 -5.26
CA PHE A 243 1.53 -3.09 -4.66
C PHE A 243 2.63 -3.15 -5.73
N ASP A 244 2.40 -3.81 -6.87
CA ASP A 244 3.37 -3.84 -7.96
C ASP A 244 3.70 -2.42 -8.44
N ALA A 245 2.69 -1.56 -8.62
CA ALA A 245 2.89 -0.17 -9.00
C ALA A 245 3.64 0.64 -7.92
N TRP A 246 3.36 0.41 -6.64
CA TRP A 246 4.08 1.07 -5.54
C TRP A 246 5.55 0.65 -5.50
N TYR A 247 5.85 -0.65 -5.58
CA TYR A 247 7.22 -1.14 -5.62
C TYR A 247 7.98 -0.61 -6.83
N LYS A 248 7.34 -0.63 -8.01
CA LYS A 248 7.90 -0.07 -9.23
C LYS A 248 8.22 1.41 -9.08
N LEU A 249 7.33 2.20 -8.48
CA LEU A 249 7.56 3.61 -8.21
C LEU A 249 8.79 3.82 -7.32
N ILE A 250 8.86 3.10 -6.19
CA ILE A 250 9.97 3.21 -5.25
C ILE A 250 11.29 2.78 -5.90
N HIS A 251 11.29 1.64 -6.59
CA HIS A 251 12.46 1.11 -7.27
C HIS A 251 12.93 2.00 -8.43
N ASP A 252 12.07 2.29 -9.41
CA ASP A 252 12.48 2.95 -10.64
C ASP A 252 12.76 4.45 -10.42
N LEU A 253 11.87 5.15 -9.72
CA LEU A 253 11.95 6.61 -9.56
C LEU A 253 12.77 7.00 -8.33
N TYR A 254 12.35 6.56 -7.14
CA TYR A 254 12.96 7.05 -5.89
C TYR A 254 14.40 6.53 -5.73
N VAL A 255 14.59 5.22 -5.86
CA VAL A 255 15.92 4.60 -5.76
C VAL A 255 16.68 4.76 -7.07
N GLY A 256 16.08 4.37 -8.19
CA GLY A 256 16.75 4.29 -9.49
C GLY A 256 17.16 5.65 -10.04
N GLN A 257 16.25 6.62 -10.08
CA GLN A 257 16.52 7.94 -10.65
C GLN A 257 16.97 8.96 -9.61
N TRP A 258 16.28 9.06 -8.47
CA TRP A 258 16.56 10.09 -7.46
C TRP A 258 17.61 9.69 -6.43
N LYS A 259 18.05 8.42 -6.43
CA LYS A 259 19.08 7.87 -5.52
C LYS A 259 18.71 8.01 -4.04
N LEU A 260 17.42 8.04 -3.73
CA LEU A 260 16.89 8.06 -2.37
C LEU A 260 16.77 6.62 -1.88
N THR A 261 17.60 6.23 -0.91
CA THR A 261 17.74 4.83 -0.48
C THR A 261 17.23 4.60 0.94
N THR A 262 16.97 5.67 1.70
CA THR A 262 16.42 5.58 3.05
C THR A 262 14.97 6.06 3.12
N VAL A 263 14.26 5.55 4.12
CA VAL A 263 12.86 5.90 4.38
C VAL A 263 12.68 7.42 4.53
N ASN A 264 13.54 8.10 5.30
CA ASN A 264 13.35 9.54 5.56
C ASN A 264 13.60 10.40 4.30
N GLN A 265 14.57 9.99 3.48
CA GLN A 265 14.83 10.63 2.17
C GLN A 265 13.61 10.51 1.25
N ILE A 266 13.04 9.31 1.17
CA ILE A 266 11.85 9.05 0.36
C ILE A 266 10.66 9.86 0.87
N ILE A 267 10.36 9.83 2.17
CA ILE A 267 9.22 10.56 2.78
C ILE A 267 9.31 12.06 2.51
N SER A 268 10.51 12.65 2.61
CA SER A 268 10.76 14.07 2.30
C SER A 268 10.28 14.49 0.92
N ARG A 269 10.28 13.56 -0.04
CA ARG A 269 9.82 13.78 -1.41
C ARG A 269 8.40 13.25 -1.67
N TYR A 270 8.02 12.16 -1.00
CA TYR A 270 6.73 11.50 -1.14
C TYR A 270 5.57 12.31 -0.55
N ALA A 271 5.79 12.86 0.65
CA ALA A 271 4.83 13.68 1.37
C ALA A 271 5.50 15.01 1.78
N PRO A 272 5.75 15.90 0.80
CA PRO A 272 6.45 17.15 1.06
C PRO A 272 5.61 18.06 1.93
N VAL A 273 6.21 18.58 3.00
CA VAL A 273 5.63 19.66 3.82
C VAL A 273 6.26 20.99 3.46
N LYS A 274 5.48 22.08 3.56
CA LYS A 274 6.00 23.44 3.33
C LYS A 274 7.09 23.82 4.35
N ASN A 275 7.02 23.26 5.56
CA ASN A 275 8.00 23.46 6.62
C ASN A 275 8.46 22.08 7.14
N PRO A 276 9.74 21.70 7.00
CA PRO A 276 10.25 20.43 7.56
C PRO A 276 10.12 20.31 9.08
N ARG A 277 9.90 21.43 9.79
CA ARG A 277 9.55 21.45 11.23
C ARG A 277 8.05 21.29 11.48
N ASP A 278 7.25 20.97 10.48
CA ASP A 278 5.86 20.59 10.67
C ASP A 278 5.76 19.29 11.46
N ALA A 279 4.87 19.28 12.46
CA ALA A 279 4.62 18.11 13.28
C ALA A 279 4.09 16.94 12.43
N ALA A 280 3.30 17.22 11.39
CA ALA A 280 2.76 16.19 10.51
C ALA A 280 3.87 15.37 9.81
N HIS A 281 4.91 16.05 9.31
CA HIS A 281 6.04 15.38 8.66
C HIS A 281 6.85 14.53 9.63
N ARG A 282 7.14 15.06 10.82
CA ARG A 282 7.84 14.30 11.86
C ARG A 282 7.03 13.10 12.31
N ASN A 283 5.71 13.23 12.42
CA ASN A 283 4.82 12.13 12.78
C ASN A 283 4.82 11.03 11.70
N TYR A 284 4.82 11.39 10.42
CA TYR A 284 4.97 10.44 9.30
C TYR A 284 6.28 9.64 9.45
N VAL A 285 7.42 10.33 9.55
CA VAL A 285 8.74 9.70 9.69
C VAL A 285 8.81 8.80 10.92
N THR A 286 8.27 9.26 12.04
CA THR A 286 8.26 8.51 13.31
C THR A 286 7.41 7.25 13.19
N PHE A 287 6.21 7.37 12.61
CA PHE A 287 5.28 6.26 12.43
C PHE A 287 5.88 5.15 11.57
N ILE A 288 6.41 5.52 10.39
CA ILE A 288 6.98 4.53 9.46
C ILE A 288 8.18 3.81 10.09
N ASN A 289 9.12 4.55 10.68
CA ASN A 289 10.30 3.91 11.28
C ASN A 289 9.94 3.06 12.51
N ARG A 290 8.95 3.48 13.31
CA ARG A 290 8.44 2.70 14.44
C ARG A 290 7.89 1.36 13.96
N ASP A 291 7.03 1.37 12.95
CA ASP A 291 6.39 0.16 12.45
C ASP A 291 7.40 -0.81 11.81
N ILE A 292 8.37 -0.28 11.05
CA ILE A 292 9.47 -1.09 10.51
C ILE A 292 10.26 -1.75 11.64
N ALA A 293 10.65 -0.99 12.67
CA ALA A 293 11.41 -1.54 13.80
C ALA A 293 10.59 -2.61 14.56
N LEU A 294 9.31 -2.34 14.79
CA LEU A 294 8.40 -3.25 15.48
C LEU A 294 8.28 -4.57 14.73
N TRP A 295 7.99 -4.54 13.44
CA TRP A 295 7.78 -5.75 12.67
C TRP A 295 9.08 -6.50 12.40
N ARG A 296 10.22 -5.82 12.20
CA ARG A 296 11.53 -6.50 12.15
C ARG A 296 11.87 -7.23 13.46
N SER A 297 11.35 -6.79 14.60
CA SER A 297 11.51 -7.49 15.88
C SER A 297 10.62 -8.73 16.05
N GLY A 298 9.78 -9.06 15.06
CA GLY A 298 8.83 -10.18 15.10
C GLY A 298 7.52 -9.88 15.84
N LYS A 299 7.35 -8.66 16.36
CA LYS A 299 6.09 -8.21 16.97
C LYS A 299 5.13 -7.69 15.89
N ILE A 300 3.84 -7.65 16.19
CA ILE A 300 2.81 -7.09 15.30
C ILE A 300 2.27 -5.77 15.83
N ALA A 301 2.08 -5.67 17.15
CA ALA A 301 1.66 -4.49 17.89
C ALA A 301 2.59 -4.28 19.11
N LEU A 302 2.57 -3.07 19.68
CA LEU A 302 3.34 -2.68 20.87
C LEU A 302 2.85 -3.37 22.14
#